data_AF-A0ABD0NGS1-F1
#
_entry.id   AF-A0ABD0NGS1-F1
#
_cell.length_a   1.000
_cell.length_b   1.000
_cell.length_c   1.000
_cell.angle_alpha   90.00
_cell.angle_beta   90.00
_cell.angle_gamma   90.00
#
_symmetry.space_group_name_H-M   'P 1'
#
loop_
_entity.id
_entity.type
_entity.pdbx_description
1 polymer ?
#
loop_
_entity_poly.entity_id
_entity_poly.type
_entity_poly.pdbx_seq_one_letter_code
_entity_poly.pdbx_strand_id
1 'polypeptide(L)' 'VSAPEQDEKSVKEGESLTLDPGLVRKPNEGVTWYYNGILIAEITGYQSKICTDD' A
#
# COMPACT_ATOMS: atom_id res chain seq x y z
N VAL A 1 15.38 -20.47 -13.71
CA VAL A 1 14.18 -19.73 -13.26
C VAL A 1 14.60 -18.93 -12.04
N SER A 2 14.58 -17.60 -12.09
CA SER A 2 14.94 -16.77 -10.93
C SER A 2 13.68 -16.50 -10.11
N ALA A 3 13.76 -16.74 -8.81
CA ALA A 3 12.70 -16.38 -7.86
C ALA A 3 12.61 -14.85 -7.76
N PRO A 4 11.41 -14.27 -7.56
CA PRO A 4 11.30 -12.85 -7.25
C PRO A 4 12.07 -12.55 -5.95
N GLU A 5 12.96 -11.56 -5.99
CA GLU A 5 13.67 -11.10 -4.80
C GLU A 5 12.66 -10.41 -3.88
N GLN A 6 12.46 -10.99 -2.69
CA GLN A 6 11.53 -10.46 -1.69
C GLN A 6 12.31 -9.52 -0.76
N ASP A 7 11.95 -8.23 -0.77
CA ASP A 7 12.53 -7.25 0.15
C ASP A 7 11.81 -7.37 1.51
N GLU A 8 12.50 -7.94 2.51
CA GLU A 8 11.97 -8.10 3.87
C GLU A 8 12.44 -6.95 4.77
N LYS A 9 11.49 -6.26 5.41
CA LYS A 9 11.76 -5.23 6.42
C LYS A 9 10.99 -5.54 7.70
N SER A 10 11.70 -5.65 8.82
CA SER A 10 11.12 -5.79 10.17
C SER A 10 11.08 -4.45 10.90
N VAL A 11 10.01 -4.18 11.65
CA VAL A 11 9.89 -3.04 12.57
C VAL A 11 9.41 -3.52 13.94
N LYS A 12 9.66 -2.74 14.99
CA LYS A 12 9.19 -3.02 16.36
C LYS A 12 7.78 -2.47 16.57
N GLU A 13 7.11 -2.96 17.60
CA GLU A 13 5.82 -2.42 18.02
C GLU A 13 5.92 -0.92 18.32
N GLY A 14 5.01 -0.12 17.77
CA GLY A 14 5.01 1.34 17.88
C GLY A 14 5.83 2.07 16.81
N GLU A 15 6.61 1.37 15.99
CA GLU A 15 7.31 1.97 14.84
C GLU A 15 6.39 2.00 13.61
N SER A 16 6.43 3.11 12.87
CA SER A 16 5.73 3.22 11.60
C SER A 16 6.56 2.65 10.46
N LEU A 17 5.88 1.99 9.52
CA LEU A 17 6.45 1.56 8.25
C LEU A 17 5.64 2.17 7.11
N THR A 18 6.34 2.62 6.07
CA THR A 18 5.71 3.10 4.85
C THR A 18 5.83 2.01 3.79
N LEU A 19 4.68 1.55 3.30
CA LEU A 19 4.60 0.65 2.14
C LEU A 19 4.45 1.51 0.88
N ASP A 20 5.57 1.76 0.20
CA ASP A 20 5.55 2.43 -1.09
C ASP A 20 5.34 1.40 -2.20
N PRO A 21 4.27 1.50 -3.00
CA PRO A 21 3.99 0.53 -4.06
C PRO A 21 4.91 0.68 -5.28
N GLY A 22 5.81 1.68 -5.32
CA GLY A 22 6.70 1.95 -6.46
C GLY A 22 5.98 2.25 -7.78
N LEU A 23 4.65 2.38 -7.74
CA LEU A 23 3.80 2.51 -8.92
C LEU A 23 3.39 3.96 -9.13
N VAL A 24 3.71 4.51 -10.31
CA VAL A 24 3.07 5.73 -10.79
C VAL A 24 1.60 5.39 -11.07
N ARG A 25 0.73 5.65 -10.10
CA ARG A 25 -0.70 5.33 -10.21
C ARG A 25 -1.30 6.08 -11.39
N LYS A 26 -1.92 5.35 -12.31
CA LYS A 26 -2.86 5.96 -13.25
C LYS A 26 -4.11 6.41 -12.48
N PRO A 27 -4.81 7.47 -12.92
CA PRO A 27 -5.98 8.01 -12.22
C PRO A 27 -7.11 7.01 -11.91
N ASN A 28 -7.12 5.84 -12.56
CA ASN A 28 -8.14 4.81 -12.37
C ASN A 28 -7.58 3.50 -11.79
N GLU A 29 -6.30 3.48 -11.39
CA GLU A 29 -5.63 2.30 -10.87
C GLU A 29 -5.59 2.36 -9.35
N GLY A 30 -6.31 1.43 -8.72
CA GLY A 30 -6.33 1.30 -7.27
C GLY A 30 -5.16 0.46 -6.76
N VAL A 31 -4.79 0.66 -5.51
CA VAL A 31 -3.83 -0.21 -4.81
C VAL A 31 -4.52 -0.83 -3.61
N THR A 32 -4.43 -2.15 -3.54
CA THR A 32 -5.04 -2.97 -2.50
C THR A 32 -3.95 -3.70 -1.73
N TRP A 33 -3.88 -3.47 -0.43
CA TRP A 33 -2.90 -4.06 0.48
C TRP A 33 -3.57 -5.17 1.30
N TYR A 34 -2.95 -6.35 1.29
CA TYR A 34 -3.38 -7.50 2.09
C TYR A 34 -2.30 -7.90 3.08
N TYR A 35 -2.71 -8.29 4.29
CA TYR A 35 -1.86 -8.98 5.27
C TYR A 35 -2.48 -10.34 5.60
N ASN A 36 -1.76 -11.43 5.34
CA ASN A 36 -2.25 -12.80 5.52
C ASN A 36 -3.62 -13.07 4.84
N GLY A 37 -3.85 -12.50 3.66
CA GLY A 37 -5.11 -12.61 2.92
C GLY A 37 -6.24 -11.72 3.44
N ILE A 38 -6.02 -10.95 4.50
CA ILE A 38 -6.96 -9.97 5.04
C ILE A 38 -6.69 -8.62 4.40
N LEU A 39 -7.72 -7.95 3.88
CA LEU A 39 -7.62 -6.60 3.36
C LEU A 39 -7.31 -5.62 4.50
N ILE A 40 -6.18 -4.92 4.42
CA ILE A 40 -5.79 -3.91 5.42
C ILE A 40 -5.95 -2.48 4.93
N ALA A 41 -5.82 -2.24 3.62
CA ALA A 41 -6.02 -0.92 3.03
C ALA A 41 -6.37 -1.04 1.54
N GLU A 42 -7.29 -0.21 1.07
CA GLU A 42 -7.59 -0.05 -0.34
C GLU A 42 -7.61 1.45 -0.67
N ILE A 43 -6.86 1.82 -1.70
CA ILE A 43 -6.89 3.18 -2.25
C ILE A 43 -7.39 3.05 -3.68
N THR A 44 -8.65 3.37 -3.93
CA THR A 44 -9.24 3.34 -5.27
C THR A 44 -8.82 4.59 -6.04
N GLY A 45 -8.47 4.46 -7.33
CA GLY A 45 -8.04 5.61 -8.15
C GLY A 45 -9.04 6.78 -8.20
N TYR A 46 -10.31 6.52 -7.92
CA TYR A 46 -11.40 7.50 -7.97
C TYR A 46 -11.49 8.49 -6.77
N GLN A 47 -10.56 8.44 -5.82
CA GLN A 47 -10.67 9.20 -4.56
C GLN A 47 -10.21 10.66 -4.74
N SER A 48 -11.02 11.47 -5.42
CA SER A 48 -10.93 12.94 -5.38
C SER A 48 -11.42 13.53 -4.04
N LYS A 49 -11.63 12.69 -3.01
CA LYS A 49 -11.89 13.11 -1.64
C LYS A 49 -10.62 12.91 -0.83
N ILE A 50 -9.74 13.90 -0.94
CA ILE A 50 -8.81 14.23 0.15
C ILE A 50 -9.69 14.49 1.37
N CYS A 51 -9.41 13.83 2.49
CA CYS A 51 -10.04 14.17 3.76
C CYS A 51 -9.74 15.64 4.04
N THR A 52 -10.75 16.51 3.96
CA THR A 52 -10.65 17.83 4.55
C THR A 52 -10.68 17.62 6.06
N ASP A 53 -9.60 18.01 6.73
CA ASP A 53 -9.60 18.24 8.17
C ASP A 53 -10.35 19.57 8.37
N ASP A 54 -11.59 19.50 8.83
CA ASP A 54 -12.37 20.67 9.29
C ASP A 54 -12.01 21.02 10.74
#